data_AF-X1KI69-F1
#
_entry.id   AF-X1KI69-F1
#
_cell.length_a   1.000
_cell.length_b   1.000
_cell.length_c   1.000
_cell.angle_alpha   90.00
_cell.angle_beta   90.00
_cell.angle_gamma   90.00
#
_symmetry.space_group_name_H-M   'P 1'
#
loop_
_entity.id
_entity.type
_entity.pdbx_description
1 polymer ?
#
loop_
_entity_poly.entity_id
_entity_poly.type
_entity_poly.pdbx_seq_one_letter_code
_entity_poly.pdbx_strand_id
1 'polypeptide(L)'
;MTIESLPAAEITPSRITLDYLERYERVSHFYPYHFRERKFRKVEIDREGVVKILREYNRRIEAPQKVMENIEMLLDENTYTVVTGQQPGIFTGPLYTIYKALSAIIVANNHSDKNHPLVPIFWNASEDHD
;
A
#
# COMPACT_ATOMS: atom_id res chain seq x y z
N MET A 1 -4.72 -23.88 8.36
CA MET A 1 -4.71 -22.64 9.16
C MET A 1 -6.11 -22.05 9.09
N THR A 2 -6.72 -21.76 10.22
CA THR A 2 -8.04 -21.11 10.30
C THR A 2 -7.82 -19.61 10.55
N ILE A 3 -8.57 -18.75 9.87
CA ILE A 3 -8.56 -17.30 10.08
C ILE A 3 -9.87 -16.93 10.77
N GLU A 4 -9.77 -16.28 11.92
CA GLU A 4 -10.92 -15.78 12.68
C GLU A 4 -10.85 -14.24 12.74
N SER A 5 -12.01 -13.59 12.65
CA SER A 5 -12.13 -12.14 12.75
C SER A 5 -12.63 -11.75 14.14
N LEU A 6 -11.95 -10.80 14.77
CA LEU A 6 -12.40 -10.18 16.01
C LEU A 6 -12.98 -8.78 15.73
N PRO A 7 -13.96 -8.31 16.52
CA PRO A 7 -14.42 -6.92 16.48
C PRO A 7 -13.26 -5.93 16.67
N ALA A 8 -13.29 -4.80 15.97
CA ALA A 8 -12.22 -3.80 16.06
C ALA A 8 -12.06 -3.26 17.50
N ALA A 9 -13.17 -3.13 18.23
CA ALA A 9 -13.19 -2.73 19.64
C ALA A 9 -12.41 -3.66 20.58
N GLU A 10 -12.18 -4.92 20.19
CA GLU A 10 -11.35 -5.87 20.95
C GLU A 10 -9.86 -5.74 20.63
N ILE A 11 -9.52 -5.12 19.49
CA ILE A 11 -8.15 -5.03 18.98
C ILE A 11 -7.51 -3.66 19.28
N THR A 12 -8.31 -2.59 19.39
CA THR A 12 -7.79 -1.25 19.67
C THR A 12 -8.68 -0.44 20.63
N PRO A 13 -8.08 0.22 21.64
CA PRO A 13 -8.80 1.16 22.49
C PRO A 13 -8.93 2.56 21.84
N SER A 14 -8.35 2.78 20.66
CA SER A 14 -8.30 4.09 20.00
C SER A 14 -9.68 4.49 19.48
N ARG A 15 -10.30 5.48 20.14
CA ARG A 15 -11.62 5.99 19.76
C ARG A 15 -11.65 6.52 18.33
N ILE A 16 -10.62 7.24 17.89
CA ILE A 16 -10.56 7.76 16.52
C ILE A 16 -10.42 6.64 15.48
N THR A 17 -9.69 5.56 15.82
CA THR A 17 -9.57 4.39 14.94
C THR A 17 -10.91 3.64 14.86
N LEU A 18 -11.60 3.45 15.98
CA LEU A 18 -12.93 2.84 15.98
C LEU A 18 -13.95 3.69 15.23
N ASP A 19 -13.96 5.02 15.43
CA ASP A 19 -14.83 5.91 14.67
C ASP A 19 -14.47 5.84 13.16
N TYR A 20 -13.19 5.76 12.78
CA TYR A 20 -12.80 5.57 11.37
C TYR A 20 -13.27 4.24 10.77
N LEU A 21 -13.22 3.14 11.52
CA LEU A 21 -13.56 1.80 11.03
C LEU A 21 -15.08 1.53 11.03
N GLU A 22 -15.81 2.06 12.02
CA GLU A 22 -17.19 1.69 12.31
C GLU A 22 -18.19 2.86 12.23
N ARG A 23 -17.75 4.11 12.37
CA ARG A 23 -18.60 5.33 12.47
C ARG A 23 -18.01 6.50 11.68
N TYR A 24 -17.69 6.21 10.41
CA TYR A 24 -16.87 7.09 9.57
C TYR A 24 -17.42 8.51 9.45
N GLU A 25 -18.74 8.69 9.54
CA GLU A 25 -19.39 10.01 9.52
C GLU A 25 -18.82 10.99 10.54
N ARG A 26 -18.38 10.49 11.71
CA ARG A 26 -17.80 11.31 12.79
C ARG A 26 -16.44 11.88 12.46
N VAL A 27 -15.69 11.21 11.60
CA VAL A 27 -14.32 11.58 11.22
C VAL A 27 -14.20 12.00 9.76
N SER A 28 -15.28 11.93 9.00
CA SER A 28 -15.32 12.20 7.55
C SER A 28 -14.67 13.53 7.16
N HIS A 29 -14.80 14.58 7.97
CA HIS A 29 -14.19 15.89 7.71
C HIS A 29 -12.65 15.91 7.77
N PHE A 30 -12.01 14.88 8.33
CA PHE A 30 -10.55 14.73 8.32
C PHE A 30 -10.03 13.95 7.11
N TYR A 31 -10.90 13.25 6.38
CA TYR A 31 -10.50 12.33 5.33
C TYR A 31 -11.18 12.69 3.99
N PRO A 32 -10.43 12.77 2.89
CA PRO A 32 -11.00 13.11 1.58
C PRO A 32 -11.98 12.06 1.04
N TYR A 33 -11.93 10.82 1.53
CA TYR A 33 -12.76 9.70 1.09
C TYR A 33 -12.86 8.62 2.17
N HIS A 34 -13.96 7.87 2.17
CA HIS A 34 -14.12 6.69 3.02
C HIS A 34 -13.27 5.54 2.48
N PHE A 35 -12.58 4.81 3.35
CA PHE A 35 -11.70 3.69 2.93
C PHE A 35 -12.39 2.53 2.19
N ARG A 36 -13.73 2.44 2.24
CA ARG A 36 -14.51 1.44 1.49
C ARG A 36 -14.85 1.91 0.08
N GLU A 37 -14.70 3.21 -0.19
CA GLU A 37 -14.89 3.76 -1.53
C GLU A 37 -13.65 3.51 -2.38
N ARG A 38 -13.87 3.00 -3.58
CA ARG A 38 -12.83 2.82 -4.57
C ARG A 38 -12.60 4.13 -5.32
N LYS A 39 -11.73 4.99 -4.75
CA LYS A 39 -11.33 6.27 -5.36
C LYS A 39 -9.89 6.18 -5.83
N PHE A 40 -9.66 6.57 -7.08
CA PHE A 40 -8.33 6.66 -7.66
C PHE A 40 -7.91 8.12 -7.79
N ARG A 41 -6.74 8.45 -7.24
CA ARG A 41 -6.15 9.77 -7.38
C ARG A 41 -5.11 9.72 -8.50
N LYS A 42 -5.33 10.48 -9.57
CA LYS A 42 -4.28 10.76 -10.54
C LYS A 42 -3.32 11.79 -9.95
N VAL A 43 -2.03 11.54 -10.13
CA VAL A 43 -0.95 12.44 -9.73
C VAL A 43 -0.14 12.72 -10.99
N GLU A 44 0.17 13.98 -11.24
CA GLU A 44 1.09 14.35 -12.31
C GLU A 44 2.51 14.00 -11.86
N ILE A 45 3.14 13.07 -12.57
CA ILE A 45 4.44 12.51 -12.23
C ILE A 45 5.16 12.06 -13.49
N ASP A 46 6.49 12.18 -13.48
CA ASP A 46 7.35 11.58 -14.49
C ASP A 46 7.38 10.04 -14.31
N ARG A 47 6.41 9.36 -14.94
CA ARG A 47 6.28 7.90 -14.87
C ARG A 47 7.50 7.20 -15.45
N GLU A 48 8.06 7.70 -16.55
CA GLU A 48 9.23 7.10 -17.20
C GLU A 48 10.46 7.19 -16.28
N GLY A 49 10.68 8.36 -15.66
CA GLY A 49 11.75 8.56 -14.68
C GLY A 49 11.61 7.65 -13.47
N VAL A 50 10.41 7.53 -12.91
CA VAL A 50 10.13 6.63 -11.77
C VAL A 50 10.38 5.17 -12.16
N VAL A 51 9.85 4.71 -13.29
CA VAL A 51 10.03 3.34 -13.79
C VAL A 51 11.50 3.03 -14.01
N LYS A 52 12.27 3.96 -14.59
CA LYS A 52 13.71 3.80 -14.77
C LYS A 52 14.43 3.57 -13.44
N ILE A 53 14.19 4.42 -12.45
CA ILE A 53 14.83 4.31 -11.12
C ILE A 53 14.44 3.00 -10.43
N LEU A 54 13.15 2.66 -10.41
CA LEU A 54 12.66 1.43 -9.79
C LEU A 54 13.26 0.19 -10.47
N ARG A 55 13.32 0.17 -11.80
CA ARG A 55 13.89 -0.93 -12.59
C ARG A 55 15.38 -1.09 -12.29
N GLU A 56 16.15 0.00 -12.27
CA GLU A 56 17.58 -0.03 -11.95
C GLU A 56 17.83 -0.54 -10.52
N TYR A 57 17.10 -0.04 -9.53
CA TYR A 57 17.22 -0.47 -8.14
C TYR A 57 16.87 -1.96 -7.97
N ASN A 58 15.71 -2.38 -8.49
CA ASN A 58 15.24 -3.76 -8.32
C ASN A 58 16.10 -4.78 -9.06
N ARG A 59 16.75 -4.39 -10.17
CA ARG A 59 17.71 -5.26 -10.87
C ARG A 59 18.95 -5.52 -10.02
N ARG A 60 19.46 -4.50 -9.33
CA ARG A 60 20.66 -4.61 -8.47
C ARG A 60 20.47 -5.57 -7.30
N ILE A 61 19.25 -5.68 -6.79
CA ILE A 61 18.90 -6.60 -5.70
C ILE A 61 18.34 -7.94 -6.20
N GLU A 62 18.49 -8.24 -7.50
CA GLU A 62 18.03 -9.48 -8.14
C GLU A 62 16.56 -9.80 -7.87
N ALA A 63 15.70 -8.77 -7.92
CA ALA A 63 14.29 -8.94 -7.62
C ALA A 63 13.62 -9.92 -8.60
N PRO A 64 12.62 -10.70 -8.14
CA PRO A 64 11.92 -11.65 -8.99
C PRO A 64 11.31 -11.01 -10.23
N GLN A 65 11.14 -11.79 -11.30
CA GLN A 65 10.55 -11.33 -12.57
C GLN A 65 9.19 -10.62 -12.37
N LYS A 66 8.39 -11.09 -11.41
CA LYS A 66 7.10 -10.48 -11.08
C LYS A 66 7.21 -9.01 -10.65
N VAL A 67 8.30 -8.64 -9.98
CA VAL A 67 8.56 -7.25 -9.59
C VAL A 67 8.85 -6.40 -10.84
N MET A 68 9.60 -6.95 -11.79
CA MET A 68 9.89 -6.26 -13.06
C MET A 68 8.60 -6.02 -13.87
N GLU A 69 7.74 -7.03 -13.99
CA GLU A 69 6.43 -6.91 -14.63
C GLU A 69 5.58 -5.80 -13.99
N ASN A 70 5.52 -5.78 -12.66
CA ASN A 70 4.79 -4.75 -11.92
C ASN A 70 5.37 -3.35 -12.16
N ILE A 71 6.69 -3.21 -12.27
CA ILE A 71 7.34 -1.93 -12.57
C ILE A 71 6.99 -1.46 -13.99
N GLU A 72 7.00 -2.34 -14.99
CA GLU A 72 6.63 -1.99 -16.37
C GLU A 72 5.17 -1.52 -16.47
N MET A 73 4.26 -2.12 -15.69
CA MET A 73 2.85 -1.70 -15.65
C MET A 73 2.67 -0.23 -15.26
N LEU A 74 3.61 0.37 -14.52
CA LEU A 74 3.53 1.76 -14.08
C LEU A 74 3.69 2.78 -15.23
N LEU A 75 4.13 2.34 -16.42
CA LEU A 75 4.14 3.18 -17.62
C LEU A 75 2.73 3.49 -18.13
N ASP A 76 1.76 2.62 -17.85
CA ASP A 76 0.36 2.85 -18.22
C ASP A 76 -0.27 3.92 -17.30
N GLU A 77 -0.89 4.94 -17.90
CA GLU A 77 -1.55 6.03 -17.20
C GLU A 77 -2.75 5.59 -16.34
N ASN A 78 -3.32 4.42 -16.62
CA ASN A 78 -4.43 3.83 -15.91
C ASN A 78 -3.98 2.85 -14.82
N THR A 79 -2.68 2.58 -14.72
CA THR A 79 -2.12 1.84 -13.58
C THR A 79 -1.99 2.76 -12.37
N TYR A 80 -2.52 2.28 -11.24
CA TYR A 80 -2.44 2.92 -9.93
C TYR A 80 -1.65 2.04 -8.96
N THR A 81 -1.34 2.60 -7.80
CA THR A 81 -0.52 1.93 -6.79
C THR A 81 -1.27 1.81 -5.47
N VAL A 82 -1.02 0.71 -4.76
CA VAL A 82 -1.40 0.56 -3.35
C VAL A 82 -0.13 0.71 -2.54
N VAL A 83 0.00 1.84 -1.85
CA VAL A 83 1.23 2.20 -1.14
C VAL A 83 1.06 2.00 0.35
N THR A 84 2.04 1.36 0.96
CA THR A 84 2.23 1.29 2.42
C THR A 84 3.71 1.46 2.72
N GLY A 85 4.11 1.56 3.98
CA GLY A 85 5.53 1.68 4.30
C GLY A 85 5.85 1.54 5.78
N GLN A 86 7.15 1.42 6.04
CA GLN A 86 7.74 1.43 7.38
C GLN A 86 9.23 1.79 7.32
N GLN A 87 9.77 2.29 8.44
CA GLN A 87 11.21 2.41 8.66
C GLN A 87 11.91 1.03 8.53
N PRO A 88 13.17 1.00 8.07
CA PRO A 88 13.96 -0.23 8.02
C PRO A 88 14.24 -0.75 9.43
N GLY A 89 13.73 -1.94 9.74
CA GLY A 89 14.03 -2.65 10.99
C GLY A 89 14.94 -3.84 10.78
N ILE A 90 15.87 -4.08 11.70
CA ILE A 90 16.69 -5.32 11.71
C ILE A 90 15.74 -6.52 11.71
N PHE A 91 16.01 -7.50 10.84
CA PHE A 91 15.16 -8.68 10.65
C PHE A 91 13.68 -8.34 10.38
N THR A 92 13.43 -7.31 9.56
CA THR A 92 12.09 -6.79 9.18
C THR A 92 11.35 -6.04 10.29
N GLY A 93 11.98 -5.88 11.46
CA GLY A 93 11.40 -5.14 12.59
C GLY A 93 10.14 -5.82 13.15
N PRO A 94 9.16 -5.04 13.63
CA PRO A 94 7.92 -5.59 14.18
C PRO A 94 7.08 -6.31 13.11
N LEU A 95 6.26 -7.29 13.54
CA LEU A 95 5.41 -8.08 12.65
C LEU A 95 4.44 -7.25 11.80
N TYR A 96 4.03 -6.07 12.27
CA TYR A 96 3.16 -5.21 11.49
C TYR A 96 3.82 -4.73 10.19
N THR A 97 5.15 -4.72 10.07
CA THR A 97 5.87 -4.44 8.81
C THR A 97 5.45 -5.42 7.73
N ILE A 98 5.46 -6.72 8.07
CA ILE A 98 5.04 -7.80 7.19
C ILE A 98 3.54 -7.72 6.92
N TYR A 99 2.71 -7.45 7.95
CA TYR A 99 1.26 -7.32 7.76
C TYR A 99 0.89 -6.13 6.88
N LYS A 100 1.60 -5.01 6.96
CA LYS A 100 1.42 -3.86 6.07
C LYS A 100 1.73 -4.27 4.62
N ALA A 101 2.89 -4.89 4.37
CA ALA A 101 3.27 -5.34 3.04
C ALA A 101 2.26 -6.33 2.43
N LEU A 102 1.86 -7.35 3.21
CA LEU A 102 0.84 -8.30 2.80
C LEU A 102 -0.51 -7.62 2.54
N SER A 103 -0.90 -6.64 3.36
CA SER A 103 -2.14 -5.88 3.16
C SER A 103 -2.12 -5.12 1.84
N ALA A 104 -1.01 -4.48 1.48
CA ALA A 104 -0.88 -3.79 0.20
C ALA A 104 -1.02 -4.77 -0.98
N ILE A 105 -0.39 -5.93 -0.90
CA ILE A 105 -0.49 -6.99 -1.92
C ILE A 105 -1.93 -7.50 -2.05
N ILE A 106 -2.59 -7.81 -0.92
CA ILE A 106 -3.98 -8.31 -0.91
C ILE A 106 -4.93 -7.27 -1.48
N VAL A 107 -4.81 -6.01 -1.06
CA VAL A 107 -5.65 -4.91 -1.58
C VAL A 107 -5.41 -4.71 -3.07
N ALA A 108 -4.16 -4.70 -3.54
CA ALA A 108 -3.85 -4.60 -4.96
C ALA A 108 -4.48 -5.75 -5.75
N ASN A 109 -4.30 -7.00 -5.31
CA ASN A 109 -4.84 -8.17 -6.01
C ASN A 109 -6.37 -8.19 -6.04
N ASN A 110 -7.03 -7.86 -4.92
CA ASN A 110 -8.50 -7.94 -4.82
C ASN A 110 -9.22 -6.79 -5.53
N HIS A 111 -8.57 -5.64 -5.71
CA HIS A 111 -9.17 -4.45 -6.30
C HIS A 111 -8.58 -4.04 -7.65
N SER A 112 -7.62 -4.79 -8.18
CA SER A 112 -7.11 -4.60 -9.54
C SER A 112 -8.13 -5.09 -10.55
N ASP A 113 -8.36 -4.33 -11.62
CA ASP A 113 -9.16 -4.77 -12.77
C ASP A 113 -8.54 -4.31 -14.09
N LYS A 114 -9.20 -4.64 -15.21
CA LYS A 114 -8.71 -4.34 -16.56
C LYS A 114 -8.58 -2.84 -16.85
N ASN A 115 -9.37 -2.00 -16.19
CA ASN A 115 -9.39 -0.55 -16.39
C ASN A 115 -8.50 0.17 -15.38
N HIS A 116 -8.25 -0.44 -14.21
CA HIS A 116 -7.44 0.12 -13.14
C HIS A 116 -6.52 -0.97 -12.56
N PRO A 117 -5.43 -1.31 -13.27
CA PRO A 117 -4.42 -2.20 -12.71
C PRO A 117 -3.82 -1.62 -11.43
N LEU A 118 -3.61 -2.45 -10.41
CA LEU A 118 -2.99 -2.04 -9.14
C LEU A 118 -1.66 -2.72 -8.89
N VAL A 119 -0.64 -1.91 -8.61
CA VAL A 119 0.70 -2.37 -8.24
C VAL A 119 0.95 -2.09 -6.76
N PRO A 120 1.25 -3.10 -5.92
CA PRO A 120 1.60 -2.87 -4.53
C PRO A 120 3.02 -2.27 -4.43
N ILE A 121 3.18 -1.23 -3.62
CA ILE A 121 4.46 -0.59 -3.32
C ILE A 121 4.66 -0.57 -1.81
N PHE A 122 5.81 -1.06 -1.37
CA PHE A 122 6.28 -0.91 0.00
C PHE A 122 7.36 0.19 0.05
N TRP A 123 7.04 1.31 0.69
CA TRP A 123 7.97 2.41 0.93
C TRP A 123 8.87 2.09 2.11
N ASN A 124 10.16 1.92 1.84
CA ASN A 124 11.19 1.81 2.86
C ASN A 124 11.60 3.22 3.30
N ALA A 125 11.15 3.65 4.48
CA ALA A 125 11.42 4.99 5.01
C ALA A 125 12.84 5.09 5.61
N SER A 126 13.86 4.91 4.76
CA SER A 126 15.27 4.91 5.15
C SER A 126 15.88 6.31 5.30
N GLU A 127 15.17 7.33 4.83
CA GLU A 127 15.49 8.74 5.00
C GLU A 127 15.27 9.23 6.43
N ASP A 128 14.56 8.46 7.24
CA ASP A 128 14.30 8.80 8.63
C ASP A 128 15.58 8.70 9.46
N HIS A 129 15.78 9.66 10.37
CA HIS A 129 17.00 9.81 11.15
C HIS A 129 16.84 9.40 12.62
N ASP A 130 15.66 8.88 12.98
CA ASP A 130 15.36 8.32 14.29
C ASP A 130 16.29 7.16 14.71
#